data_AF-A0A9P3MR79-F1
#
_entry.id   AF-A0A9P3MR79-F1
#
_cell.length_a   1.000
_cell.length_b   1.000
_cell.length_c   1.000
_cell.angle_alpha   90.00
_cell.angle_beta   90.00
_cell.angle_gamma   90.00
#
_symmetry.space_group_name_H-M   'P 1'
#
loop_
_entity.id
_entity.type
_entity.pdbx_description
1 polymer ?
#
loop_
_entity_poly.entity_id
_entity_poly.type
_entity_poly.pdbx_seq_one_letter_code
_entity_poly.pdbx_strand_id
1 'polypeptide(L)'
;MSFDTALEFYLFIMACNRGSGLSVPNTARLLKFLHAQGLDLSRITDWHSKTAALKYGRSIGLSGRTYMVREVHIEGWPRPFYVRFTSPIQALRGLFGDQSNSSGFQLWATPQIDASGNLLFTTPSTASFWMEAQAHVPDDEVICPVILASDQTTLDGTMRTRIWPLYISTANIPWHRRWHDAGKLLLAILPEPNKHMLPMQKVELFQKSLGIVLHELHRASKNPVDMVDPWGVSRKVRPLLYAYIGDYPETCRVSCTLSLKSSKPCSLCYISRKRLRQTDTRGVHLRTVAGQSKLLRSEREAHQYSTIPILSALWEINFSEEPWGNTYLSMMPDILHVFYLGVWKHLVTVLISDKDIAKIYEERYLRMYPDAHLAGLPAPIPGKYFISSASYTGAEHSGMMLSLS
;
A
#
# COMPACT_ATOMS: atom_id res chain seq x y z
N MET A 1 -15.03 0.71 -20.79
CA MET A 1 -16.42 0.45 -21.22
C MET A 1 -17.30 0.64 -20.01
N SER A 2 -18.40 1.37 -20.11
CA SER A 2 -19.47 1.27 -19.13
C SER A 2 -20.41 0.14 -19.57
N PHE A 3 -20.96 -0.59 -18.61
CA PHE A 3 -21.98 -1.60 -18.85
C PHE A 3 -23.16 -1.18 -17.98
N ASP A 4 -24.36 -1.12 -18.56
CA ASP A 4 -25.53 -0.59 -17.88
C ASP A 4 -26.25 -1.71 -17.10
N THR A 5 -25.99 -2.98 -17.45
CA THR A 5 -26.49 -4.14 -16.71
C THR A 5 -25.46 -5.27 -16.55
N ALA A 6 -25.65 -6.11 -15.52
CA ALA A 6 -24.83 -7.30 -15.31
C ALA A 6 -24.91 -8.31 -16.47
N LEU A 7 -26.03 -8.31 -17.21
CA LEU A 7 -26.25 -9.15 -18.38
C LEU A 7 -25.42 -8.70 -19.58
N GLU A 8 -25.36 -7.39 -19.85
CA GLU A 8 -24.50 -6.83 -20.91
C GLU A 8 -23.02 -7.13 -20.68
N PHE A 9 -22.58 -7.07 -19.43
CA PHE A 9 -21.22 -7.43 -19.06
C PHE A 9 -20.94 -8.92 -19.21
N TYR A 10 -21.89 -9.79 -18.83
CA TYR A 10 -21.77 -11.22 -19.05
C TYR A 10 -21.68 -11.57 -20.54
N LEU A 11 -22.52 -10.95 -21.38
CA LEU A 11 -22.47 -11.11 -22.82
C LEU A 11 -21.14 -10.60 -23.41
N PHE A 12 -20.58 -9.53 -22.86
CA PHE A 12 -19.23 -9.08 -23.20
C PHE A 12 -18.16 -10.12 -22.87
N ILE A 13 -18.24 -10.78 -21.71
CA ILE A 13 -17.31 -11.84 -21.32
C ILE A 13 -17.40 -13.04 -22.25
N MET A 14 -18.62 -13.45 -22.58
CA MET A 14 -18.85 -14.55 -23.52
C MET A 14 -18.38 -14.21 -24.93
N ALA A 15 -18.49 -12.95 -25.35
CA ALA A 15 -18.00 -12.47 -26.63
C ALA A 15 -16.47 -12.31 -26.69
N CYS A 16 -15.77 -12.31 -25.55
CA CYS A 16 -14.31 -12.28 -25.53
C CYS A 16 -13.71 -13.54 -26.17
N ASN A 17 -12.49 -13.38 -26.72
CA ASN A 17 -11.75 -14.45 -27.40
C ASN A 17 -12.57 -15.17 -28.49
N ARG A 18 -13.23 -14.40 -29.37
CA ARG A 18 -14.06 -14.92 -30.48
C ARG A 18 -15.17 -15.88 -30.04
N GLY A 19 -15.80 -15.61 -28.90
CA GLY A 19 -16.91 -16.43 -28.40
C GLY A 19 -16.50 -17.58 -27.47
N SER A 20 -15.20 -17.73 -27.17
CA SER A 20 -14.70 -18.78 -26.27
C SER A 20 -14.55 -18.35 -24.81
N GLY A 21 -14.89 -17.10 -24.49
CA GLY A 21 -14.85 -16.56 -23.13
C GLY A 21 -13.44 -16.18 -22.66
N LEU A 22 -13.31 -15.81 -21.38
CA LEU A 22 -12.03 -15.57 -20.72
C LEU A 22 -11.50 -16.83 -20.02
N SER A 23 -10.19 -16.90 -19.81
CA SER A 23 -9.57 -17.97 -19.02
C SER A 23 -10.09 -17.95 -17.57
N VAL A 24 -10.16 -19.13 -16.92
CA VAL A 24 -10.71 -19.28 -15.55
C VAL A 24 -10.11 -18.28 -14.53
N PRO A 25 -8.79 -18.01 -14.51
CA PRO A 25 -8.22 -17.02 -13.59
C PRO A 25 -8.65 -15.57 -13.90
N ASN A 26 -8.84 -15.23 -15.17
CA ASN A 26 -9.25 -13.89 -15.61
C ASN A 26 -10.75 -13.68 -15.40
N THR A 27 -11.56 -14.71 -15.68
CA THR A 27 -12.98 -14.79 -15.32
C THR A 27 -13.15 -14.64 -13.81
N ALA A 28 -12.32 -15.31 -13.00
CA ALA A 28 -12.30 -15.15 -11.55
C ALA A 28 -11.96 -13.71 -11.12
N ARG A 29 -10.97 -13.06 -11.72
CA ARG A 29 -10.65 -11.65 -11.42
C ARG A 29 -11.78 -10.69 -11.80
N LEU A 30 -12.46 -10.93 -12.91
CA LEU A 30 -13.58 -10.10 -13.35
C LEU A 30 -14.89 -10.36 -12.59
N LEU A 31 -15.13 -11.59 -12.14
CA LEU A 31 -16.29 -11.93 -11.30
C LEU A 31 -16.11 -11.40 -9.86
N LYS A 32 -14.88 -11.31 -9.34
CA LYS A 32 -14.56 -10.56 -8.09
C LYS A 32 -14.96 -9.09 -8.20
N PHE A 33 -14.78 -8.49 -9.37
CA PHE A 33 -15.21 -7.12 -9.65
C PHE A 33 -16.73 -6.97 -9.63
N LEU A 34 -17.47 -7.95 -10.19
CA LEU A 34 -18.94 -7.98 -10.17
C LEU A 34 -19.54 -8.12 -8.77
N HIS A 35 -18.98 -8.96 -7.90
CA HIS A 35 -19.46 -9.09 -6.52
C HIS A 35 -19.27 -7.79 -5.72
N ALA A 36 -18.26 -6.99 -6.06
CA ALA A 36 -18.06 -5.67 -5.49
C ALA A 36 -19.11 -4.64 -5.99
N GLN A 37 -19.76 -4.87 -7.13
CA GLN A 37 -20.79 -3.98 -7.69
C GLN A 37 -22.22 -4.22 -7.17
N GLY A 38 -22.43 -5.11 -6.19
CA GLY A 38 -23.77 -5.38 -5.63
C GLY A 38 -24.58 -6.37 -6.46
N LEU A 39 -23.97 -7.50 -6.82
CA LEU A 39 -24.67 -8.53 -7.59
C LEU A 39 -25.72 -9.22 -6.70
N ASP A 40 -26.99 -8.95 -6.97
CA ASP A 40 -28.12 -9.64 -6.36
C ASP A 40 -28.21 -11.06 -6.95
N LEU A 41 -27.64 -12.03 -6.24
CA LEU A 41 -27.63 -13.44 -6.62
C LEU A 41 -29.03 -14.06 -6.78
N SER A 42 -30.08 -13.42 -6.24
CA SER A 42 -31.47 -13.87 -6.41
C SER A 42 -31.99 -13.65 -7.84
N ARG A 43 -31.36 -12.74 -8.59
CA ARG A 43 -31.70 -12.43 -9.99
C ARG A 43 -31.02 -13.34 -11.01
N ILE A 44 -30.13 -14.23 -10.57
CA ILE A 44 -29.53 -15.26 -11.43
C ILE A 44 -30.45 -16.50 -11.41
N THR A 45 -31.21 -16.69 -12.48
CA THR A 45 -32.21 -17.76 -12.59
C THR A 45 -31.64 -19.09 -13.10
N ASP A 46 -30.40 -19.11 -13.58
CA ASP A 46 -29.76 -20.31 -14.12
C ASP A 46 -29.05 -21.16 -13.04
N TRP A 47 -29.34 -22.47 -13.04
CA TRP A 47 -28.92 -23.46 -12.04
C TRP A 47 -27.41 -23.72 -12.01
N HIS A 48 -26.78 -23.77 -13.20
CA HIS A 48 -25.34 -24.00 -13.32
C HIS A 48 -24.54 -22.77 -12.86
N SER A 49 -25.05 -21.58 -13.17
CA SER A 49 -24.45 -20.29 -12.81
C SER A 49 -24.52 -20.01 -11.30
N LYS A 50 -25.65 -20.33 -10.64
CA LYS A 50 -25.83 -20.12 -9.20
C LYS A 50 -24.91 -21.02 -8.36
N THR A 51 -24.79 -22.29 -8.74
CA THR A 51 -23.93 -23.26 -8.03
C THR A 51 -22.44 -22.94 -8.20
N ALA A 52 -22.02 -22.51 -9.40
CA ALA A 52 -20.64 -22.06 -9.65
C ALA A 52 -20.29 -20.80 -8.87
N ALA A 53 -21.19 -19.81 -8.83
CA ALA A 53 -21.02 -18.58 -8.05
C ALA A 53 -20.95 -18.84 -6.53
N LEU A 54 -21.79 -19.75 -6.01
CA LEU A 54 -21.76 -20.15 -4.59
C LEU A 54 -20.51 -20.94 -4.20
N LYS A 55 -20.06 -21.86 -5.07
CA LYS A 55 -18.81 -22.62 -4.86
C LYS A 55 -17.59 -21.69 -4.94
N TYR A 56 -17.67 -20.66 -5.77
CA TYR A 56 -16.65 -19.62 -5.92
C TYR A 56 -16.60 -18.64 -4.74
N GLY A 57 -17.74 -18.15 -4.23
CA GLY A 57 -17.79 -17.28 -3.05
C GLY A 57 -17.13 -17.90 -1.81
N ARG A 58 -17.15 -19.23 -1.70
CA ARG A 58 -16.45 -20.01 -0.67
C ARG A 58 -14.94 -20.12 -0.91
N SER A 59 -14.46 -20.16 -2.16
CA SER A 59 -13.04 -20.38 -2.49
C SER A 59 -12.16 -19.15 -2.36
N ILE A 60 -12.75 -17.96 -2.17
CA ILE A 60 -12.03 -16.67 -2.05
C ILE A 60 -12.22 -16.01 -0.69
N GLY A 61 -12.79 -16.72 0.29
CA GLY A 61 -13.06 -16.18 1.62
C GLY A 61 -14.08 -15.02 1.63
N LEU A 62 -14.89 -14.87 0.59
CA LEU A 62 -16.01 -13.90 0.55
C LEU A 62 -17.25 -14.42 1.29
N SER A 63 -17.29 -15.70 1.67
CA SER A 63 -18.36 -16.23 2.50
C SER A 63 -18.34 -15.54 3.87
N GLY A 64 -19.27 -14.60 4.09
CA GLY A 64 -19.51 -13.95 5.38
C GLY A 64 -19.02 -12.52 5.52
N ARG A 65 -18.39 -11.90 4.51
CA ARG A 65 -17.91 -10.50 4.60
C ARG A 65 -18.68 -9.57 3.65
N THR A 66 -19.38 -8.61 4.23
CA THR A 66 -20.18 -7.61 3.51
C THR A 66 -19.30 -6.44 3.09
N TYR A 67 -19.11 -6.23 1.77
CA TYR A 67 -18.49 -5.01 1.27
C TYR A 67 -19.54 -3.91 1.18
N MET A 68 -19.21 -2.76 1.74
CA MET A 68 -20.01 -1.54 1.67
C MET A 68 -19.65 -0.78 0.39
N VAL A 69 -20.66 -0.16 -0.21
CA VAL A 69 -20.49 0.81 -1.30
C VAL A 69 -20.81 2.19 -0.75
N ARG A 70 -19.86 3.12 -0.85
CA ARG A 70 -20.08 4.54 -0.55
C ARG A 70 -20.01 5.33 -1.84
N GLU A 71 -21.06 6.09 -2.09
CA GLU A 71 -21.08 7.10 -3.13
C GLU A 71 -20.47 8.39 -2.58
N VAL A 72 -19.51 8.94 -3.32
CA VAL A 72 -18.70 10.09 -2.92
C VAL A 72 -18.96 11.22 -3.90
N HIS A 73 -19.51 12.31 -3.37
CA HIS A 73 -19.71 13.56 -4.09
C HIS A 73 -18.57 14.51 -3.76
N ILE A 74 -17.92 15.08 -4.78
CA ILE A 74 -16.91 16.11 -4.62
C ILE A 74 -17.46 17.38 -5.27
N GLU A 75 -17.47 18.48 -4.54
CA GLU A 75 -17.95 19.77 -5.02
C GLU A 75 -17.20 20.20 -6.30
N GLY A 76 -17.94 20.68 -7.29
CA GLY A 76 -17.37 21.08 -8.59
C GLY A 76 -17.06 19.93 -9.55
N TRP A 77 -17.36 18.67 -9.19
CA TRP A 77 -17.14 17.53 -10.08
C TRP A 77 -18.44 17.07 -10.73
N PRO A 78 -18.41 16.67 -12.01
CA PRO A 78 -19.63 16.43 -12.78
C PRO A 78 -20.37 15.14 -12.43
N ARG A 79 -19.71 14.18 -11.75
CA ARG A 79 -20.29 12.89 -11.37
C ARG A 79 -19.71 12.38 -10.04
N PRO A 80 -20.49 11.62 -9.26
CA PRO A 80 -20.00 10.97 -8.05
C PRO A 80 -19.09 9.77 -8.38
N PHE A 81 -18.30 9.35 -7.38
CA PHE A 81 -17.45 8.16 -7.44
C PHE A 81 -17.90 7.13 -6.41
N TYR A 82 -17.60 5.86 -6.67
CA TYR A 82 -17.96 4.77 -5.79
C TYR A 82 -16.73 4.16 -5.16
N VAL A 83 -16.69 4.16 -3.83
CA VAL A 83 -15.67 3.48 -3.04
C VAL A 83 -16.27 2.19 -2.49
N ARG A 84 -15.60 1.07 -2.72
CA ARG A 84 -16.04 -0.25 -2.28
C ARG A 84 -15.06 -0.79 -1.28
N PHE A 85 -15.51 -1.07 -0.07
CA PHE A 85 -14.61 -1.46 1.02
C PHE A 85 -15.32 -2.29 2.08
N THR A 86 -14.55 -3.04 2.86
CA THR A 86 -15.03 -3.67 4.09
C THR A 86 -14.52 -2.89 5.29
N SER A 87 -15.12 -3.13 6.47
CA SER A 87 -14.63 -2.58 7.73
C SER A 87 -13.16 -3.01 7.93
N PRO A 88 -12.19 -2.07 8.04
CA PRO A 88 -10.81 -2.43 8.31
C PRO A 88 -10.67 -3.09 9.68
N ILE A 89 -11.52 -2.77 10.66
CA ILE A 89 -11.51 -3.41 11.98
C ILE A 89 -11.98 -4.86 11.90
N GLN A 90 -13.03 -5.15 11.14
CA GLN A 90 -13.44 -6.53 10.90
C GLN A 90 -12.38 -7.32 10.13
N ALA A 91 -11.72 -6.68 9.14
CA ALA A 91 -10.62 -7.30 8.40
C ALA A 91 -9.45 -7.64 9.34
N LEU A 92 -9.04 -6.69 10.19
CA LEU A 92 -8.01 -6.92 11.20
C LEU A 92 -8.43 -8.00 12.21
N ARG A 93 -9.69 -8.03 12.67
CA ARG A 93 -10.17 -9.08 13.59
C ARG A 93 -10.02 -10.47 12.98
N GLY A 94 -10.35 -10.59 11.70
CA GLY A 94 -10.15 -11.82 10.95
C GLY A 94 -8.68 -12.23 10.85
N LEU A 95 -7.78 -11.29 10.54
CA LEU A 95 -6.34 -11.56 10.43
C LEU A 95 -5.69 -11.89 11.78
N PHE A 96 -6.06 -11.15 12.82
CA PHE A 96 -5.47 -11.20 14.16
C PHE A 96 -5.93 -12.45 14.92
N GLY A 97 -7.18 -12.89 14.73
CA GLY A 97 -7.72 -14.09 15.39
C GLY A 97 -7.59 -15.38 14.58
N ASP A 98 -6.99 -15.34 13.39
CA ASP A 98 -6.80 -16.54 12.57
C ASP A 98 -5.76 -17.47 13.22
N GLN A 99 -6.21 -18.62 13.71
CA GLN A 99 -5.35 -19.62 14.35
C GLN A 99 -4.21 -20.10 13.44
N SER A 100 -4.39 -20.05 12.11
CA SER A 100 -3.33 -20.40 11.15
C SER A 100 -2.15 -19.43 11.16
N ASN A 101 -2.32 -18.25 11.77
CA ASN A 101 -1.25 -17.27 11.97
C ASN A 101 -0.54 -17.42 13.32
N SER A 102 -0.98 -18.32 14.20
CA SER A 102 -0.45 -18.48 15.58
C SER A 102 1.05 -18.76 15.64
N SER A 103 1.57 -19.59 14.73
CA SER A 103 3.01 -19.89 14.69
C SER A 103 3.80 -18.65 14.28
N GLY A 104 4.60 -18.12 15.21
CA GLY A 104 5.40 -16.91 15.01
C GLY A 104 4.62 -15.59 15.10
N PHE A 105 3.37 -15.61 15.57
CA PHE A 105 2.60 -14.39 15.83
C PHE A 105 3.23 -13.59 16.98
N GLN A 106 3.36 -12.29 16.81
CA GLN A 106 3.99 -11.40 17.79
C GLN A 106 2.96 -10.43 18.35
N LEU A 107 2.74 -10.46 19.67
CA LEU A 107 1.88 -9.50 20.37
C LEU A 107 2.67 -8.27 20.85
N TRP A 108 3.93 -8.47 21.23
CA TRP A 108 4.72 -7.46 21.92
C TRP A 108 6.00 -7.14 21.15
N ALA A 109 6.53 -5.95 21.43
CA ALA A 109 7.87 -5.61 20.97
C ALA A 109 8.90 -6.51 21.66
N THR A 110 9.88 -6.96 20.88
CA THR A 110 10.97 -7.83 21.34
C THR A 110 12.31 -7.23 20.90
N PRO A 111 12.79 -6.13 21.55
CA PRO A 111 14.10 -5.56 21.24
C PRO A 111 15.19 -6.62 21.22
N GLN A 112 16.07 -6.53 20.24
CA GLN A 112 17.28 -7.33 20.17
C GLN A 112 18.46 -6.36 20.11
N ILE A 113 19.53 -6.66 20.84
CA ILE A 113 20.77 -5.87 20.84
C ILE A 113 21.93 -6.74 20.40
N ASP A 114 22.85 -6.16 19.63
CA ASP A 114 24.11 -6.81 19.28
C ASP A 114 25.13 -6.73 20.42
N ALA A 115 26.28 -7.38 20.24
CA ALA A 115 27.37 -7.37 21.20
C ALA A 115 27.96 -5.96 21.46
N SER A 116 27.69 -5.00 20.57
CA SER A 116 28.13 -3.60 20.69
C SER A 116 27.07 -2.71 21.33
N GLY A 117 25.92 -3.25 21.72
CA GLY A 117 24.80 -2.51 22.32
C GLY A 117 23.88 -1.81 21.32
N ASN A 118 23.98 -2.08 20.02
CA ASN A 118 23.09 -1.49 19.02
C ASN A 118 21.83 -2.32 18.84
N LEU A 119 20.69 -1.67 18.57
CA LEU A 119 19.44 -2.36 18.24
C LEU A 119 19.55 -3.12 16.91
N LEU A 120 19.08 -4.37 16.92
CA LEU A 120 18.97 -5.24 15.76
C LEU A 120 17.53 -5.26 15.24
N PHE A 121 17.39 -4.92 13.96
CA PHE A 121 16.10 -4.85 13.26
C PHE A 121 15.91 -6.08 12.37
N THR A 122 15.47 -7.21 12.95
CA THR A 122 15.32 -8.49 12.25
C THR A 122 13.88 -8.80 11.88
N THR A 123 12.92 -8.37 12.69
CA THR A 123 11.48 -8.52 12.45
C THR A 123 10.76 -7.25 12.90
N PRO A 124 9.50 -7.02 12.48
CA PRO A 124 8.77 -5.83 12.89
C PRO A 124 8.68 -5.64 14.40
N SER A 125 8.62 -6.72 15.21
CA SER A 125 8.59 -6.59 16.69
C SER A 125 9.88 -6.05 17.28
N THR A 126 11.01 -6.12 16.58
CA THR A 126 12.28 -5.55 17.05
C THR A 126 12.47 -4.10 16.59
N ALA A 127 11.54 -3.57 15.78
CA ALA A 127 11.58 -2.20 15.27
C ALA A 127 11.33 -1.17 16.38
N SER A 128 12.02 -0.03 16.29
CA SER A 128 11.82 1.12 17.18
C SER A 128 10.37 1.58 17.19
N PHE A 129 9.70 1.59 16.03
CA PHE A 129 8.27 1.91 15.94
C PHE A 129 7.42 1.17 16.97
N TRP A 130 7.58 -0.15 17.09
CA TRP A 130 6.72 -0.95 17.96
C TRP A 130 7.04 -0.68 19.43
N MET A 131 8.33 -0.59 19.77
CA MET A 131 8.77 -0.27 21.13
C MET A 131 8.23 1.09 21.59
N GLU A 132 8.43 2.12 20.78
CA GLU A 132 8.00 3.48 21.08
C GLU A 132 6.46 3.57 21.13
N ALA A 133 5.75 2.98 20.17
CA ALA A 133 4.29 2.96 20.18
C ALA A 133 3.73 2.23 21.42
N GLN A 134 4.35 1.11 21.81
CA GLN A 134 3.93 0.33 22.98
C GLN A 134 4.19 1.10 24.29
N ALA A 135 5.26 1.90 24.36
CA ALA A 135 5.57 2.74 25.52
C ALA A 135 4.59 3.92 25.71
N HIS A 136 3.83 4.27 24.66
CA HIS A 136 2.87 5.38 24.66
C HIS A 136 1.40 4.94 24.78
N VAL A 137 1.16 3.66 25.05
CA VAL A 137 -0.18 3.12 25.33
C VAL A 137 -0.18 2.42 26.69
N PRO A 138 -1.34 2.24 27.33
CA PRO A 138 -1.47 1.45 28.55
C PRO A 138 -0.89 0.02 28.41
N ASP A 139 -0.33 -0.52 29.50
CA ASP A 139 0.31 -1.84 29.53
C ASP A 139 -0.65 -3.01 29.16
N ASP A 140 -1.96 -2.81 29.30
CA ASP A 140 -2.98 -3.81 28.95
C ASP A 140 -3.44 -3.73 27.47
N GLU A 141 -2.88 -2.80 26.69
CA GLU A 141 -3.15 -2.65 25.26
C GLU A 141 -2.04 -3.26 24.40
N VAL A 142 -2.43 -3.91 23.31
CA VAL A 142 -1.54 -4.48 22.30
C VAL A 142 -1.52 -3.60 21.06
N ILE A 143 -0.35 -3.23 20.57
CA ILE A 143 -0.24 -2.58 19.26
C ILE A 143 -0.50 -3.59 18.14
N CYS A 144 -1.34 -3.21 17.18
CA CYS A 144 -1.50 -3.88 15.89
C CYS A 144 -0.87 -3.02 14.78
N PRO A 145 0.38 -3.29 14.39
CA PRO A 145 1.04 -2.50 13.36
C PRO A 145 0.47 -2.83 11.99
N VAL A 146 -0.40 -1.96 11.47
CA VAL A 146 -1.12 -2.10 10.22
C VAL A 146 -0.17 -1.87 9.03
N ILE A 147 -0.25 -2.79 8.07
CA ILE A 147 0.42 -2.71 6.78
C ILE A 147 -0.64 -2.53 5.71
N LEU A 148 -0.58 -1.42 4.99
CA LEU A 148 -1.37 -1.16 3.80
C LEU A 148 -0.51 -1.39 2.56
N ALA A 149 -1.13 -1.87 1.49
CA ALA A 149 -0.45 -1.99 0.21
C ALA A 149 -1.44 -1.73 -0.92
N SER A 150 -1.01 -1.02 -1.96
CA SER A 150 -1.82 -0.82 -3.15
C SER A 150 -0.95 -0.87 -4.40
N ASP A 151 -1.50 -1.47 -5.44
CA ASP A 151 -0.82 -1.61 -6.73
C ASP A 151 -1.87 -1.54 -7.84
N GLN A 152 -1.76 -0.53 -8.71
CA GLN A 152 -2.69 -0.36 -9.81
C GLN A 152 -2.59 -1.55 -10.77
N THR A 153 -3.62 -2.38 -10.80
CA THR A 153 -3.62 -3.63 -11.57
C THR A 153 -4.59 -3.54 -12.74
N THR A 154 -4.20 -4.06 -13.91
CA THR A 154 -5.10 -4.22 -15.07
C THR A 154 -5.97 -5.46 -14.94
N LEU A 155 -7.28 -5.33 -15.12
CA LEU A 155 -8.26 -6.42 -15.07
C LEU A 155 -8.25 -7.30 -16.34
N ASP A 156 -7.76 -6.78 -17.46
CA ASP A 156 -7.75 -7.44 -18.75
C ASP A 156 -6.32 -7.56 -19.33
N GLY A 157 -6.08 -8.57 -20.17
CA GLY A 157 -4.84 -8.70 -20.93
C GLY A 157 -4.67 -7.60 -22.00
N THR A 158 -5.66 -6.72 -22.16
CA THR A 158 -5.67 -5.60 -23.10
C THR A 158 -5.25 -4.27 -22.44
N MET A 159 -4.99 -4.25 -21.13
CA MET A 159 -4.50 -3.10 -20.34
C MET A 159 -5.44 -1.87 -20.30
N ARG A 160 -6.73 -2.04 -20.60
CA ARG A 160 -7.69 -0.93 -20.76
C ARG A 160 -8.51 -0.66 -19.51
N THR A 161 -8.72 -1.67 -18.68
CA THR A 161 -9.52 -1.54 -17.46
C THR A 161 -8.61 -1.71 -16.26
N ARG A 162 -8.38 -0.65 -15.49
CA ARG A 162 -7.52 -0.71 -14.30
C ARG A 162 -8.36 -0.65 -13.05
N ILE A 163 -7.92 -1.35 -12.02
CA ILE A 163 -8.46 -1.23 -10.67
C ILE A 163 -7.34 -0.89 -9.73
N TRP A 164 -7.75 -0.36 -8.59
CA TRP A 164 -6.83 0.03 -7.55
C TRP A 164 -7.17 -0.68 -6.25
N PRO A 165 -6.72 -1.94 -6.11
CA PRO A 165 -6.91 -2.67 -4.87
C PRO A 165 -6.09 -2.02 -3.75
N LEU A 166 -6.70 -1.90 -2.58
CA LEU A 166 -6.05 -1.62 -1.32
C LEU A 166 -6.11 -2.89 -0.48
N TYR A 167 -4.95 -3.38 -0.08
CA TYR A 167 -4.80 -4.52 0.81
C TYR A 167 -4.45 -4.05 2.22
N ILE A 168 -4.87 -4.85 3.20
CA ILE A 168 -4.53 -4.68 4.62
C ILE A 168 -3.91 -5.96 5.16
N SER A 169 -2.92 -5.80 6.01
CA SER A 169 -2.24 -6.83 6.77
C SER A 169 -1.86 -6.26 8.14
N THR A 170 -1.37 -7.11 9.04
CA THR A 170 -0.70 -6.67 10.26
C THR A 170 0.73 -7.22 10.35
N ALA A 171 1.63 -6.45 10.95
CA ALA A 171 3.00 -6.87 11.23
C ALA A 171 3.10 -7.89 12.39
N ASN A 172 2.02 -8.11 13.16
CA ASN A 172 1.93 -9.20 14.13
C ASN A 172 2.08 -10.58 13.48
N ILE A 173 1.69 -10.71 12.20
CA ILE A 173 1.82 -11.95 11.42
C ILE A 173 3.26 -12.05 10.90
N PRO A 174 3.95 -13.18 11.06
CA PRO A 174 5.32 -13.34 10.59
C PRO A 174 5.42 -13.25 9.07
N TRP A 175 6.57 -12.78 8.57
CA TRP A 175 6.76 -12.42 7.15
C TRP A 175 6.39 -13.54 6.17
N HIS A 176 6.72 -14.79 6.50
CA HIS A 176 6.49 -15.98 5.67
C HIS A 176 5.02 -16.40 5.62
N ARG A 177 4.15 -15.84 6.47
CA ARG A 177 2.69 -16.04 6.44
C ARG A 177 1.97 -14.84 5.83
N ARG A 178 2.52 -13.64 6.05
CA ARG A 178 1.93 -12.35 5.64
C ARG A 178 1.56 -12.27 4.16
N TRP A 179 2.33 -12.94 3.31
CA TRP A 179 2.16 -12.92 1.85
C TRP A 179 1.42 -14.14 1.27
N HIS A 180 0.89 -15.02 2.12
CA HIS A 180 0.03 -16.16 1.76
C HIS A 180 -1.46 -15.89 2.11
N ASP A 181 -2.36 -16.83 1.77
CA ASP A 181 -3.82 -16.65 1.76
C ASP A 181 -4.47 -16.21 3.10
N ALA A 182 -3.77 -16.35 4.23
CA ALA A 182 -4.24 -15.94 5.57
C ALA A 182 -3.54 -14.69 6.14
N GLY A 183 -2.58 -14.12 5.43
CA GLY A 183 -1.71 -13.06 5.94
C GLY A 183 -2.11 -11.63 5.55
N LYS A 184 -2.96 -11.48 4.53
CA LYS A 184 -3.41 -10.19 3.99
C LYS A 184 -4.82 -10.30 3.41
N LEU A 185 -5.56 -9.21 3.41
CA LEU A 185 -6.91 -9.14 2.88
C LEU A 185 -7.08 -7.98 1.91
N LEU A 186 -7.94 -8.15 0.90
CA LEU A 186 -8.41 -7.03 0.11
C LEU A 186 -9.34 -6.18 1.00
N LEU A 187 -8.92 -4.95 1.29
CA LEU A 187 -9.68 -4.01 2.11
C LEU A 187 -10.66 -3.20 1.27
N ALA A 188 -10.19 -2.69 0.13
CA ALA A 188 -11.00 -1.84 -0.74
C ALA A 188 -10.59 -1.95 -2.21
N ILE A 189 -11.49 -1.49 -3.07
CA ILE A 189 -11.18 -1.14 -4.46
C ILE A 189 -11.42 0.36 -4.58
N LEU A 190 -10.33 1.11 -4.72
CA LEU A 190 -10.37 2.56 -4.88
C LEU A 190 -10.78 2.92 -6.31
N PRO A 191 -11.50 4.04 -6.50
CA PRO A 191 -11.96 4.45 -7.82
C PRO A 191 -10.79 4.84 -8.74
N GLU A 192 -10.85 4.42 -10.00
CA GLU A 192 -9.90 4.87 -11.01
C GLU A 192 -10.25 6.31 -11.45
N PRO A 193 -9.29 7.24 -11.43
CA PRO A 193 -9.52 8.59 -11.92
C PRO A 193 -9.81 8.61 -13.42
N ASN A 194 -10.75 9.45 -13.85
CA ASN A 194 -10.99 9.69 -15.27
C ASN A 194 -9.75 10.32 -15.93
N LYS A 195 -9.44 9.92 -17.17
CA LYS A 195 -8.33 10.47 -17.97
C LYS A 195 -8.34 12.00 -18.08
N HIS A 196 -9.53 12.62 -18.09
CA HIS A 196 -9.73 14.06 -18.22
C HIS A 196 -9.52 14.85 -16.92
N MET A 197 -9.39 14.17 -15.77
CA MET A 197 -9.16 14.85 -14.51
C MET A 197 -7.76 15.46 -14.44
N LEU A 198 -7.68 16.62 -13.82
CA LEU A 198 -6.41 17.28 -13.52
C LEU A 198 -5.60 16.45 -12.52
N PRO A 199 -4.26 16.51 -12.55
CA PRO A 199 -3.41 15.74 -11.64
C PRO A 199 -3.78 15.90 -10.16
N MET A 200 -4.07 17.12 -9.70
CA MET A 200 -4.47 17.37 -8.30
C MET A 200 -5.80 16.71 -7.96
N GLN A 201 -6.79 16.79 -8.85
CA GLN A 201 -8.09 16.12 -8.67
C GLN A 201 -7.89 14.60 -8.53
N LYS A 202 -6.96 13.98 -9.27
CA LYS A 202 -6.68 12.54 -9.13
C LYS A 202 -6.15 12.19 -7.74
N VAL A 203 -5.29 13.03 -7.17
CA VAL A 203 -4.79 12.86 -5.80
C VAL A 203 -5.89 13.11 -4.78
N GLU A 204 -6.74 14.12 -5.00
CA GLU A 204 -7.87 14.42 -4.12
C GLU A 204 -8.88 13.26 -4.07
N LEU A 205 -9.24 12.68 -5.23
CA LEU A 205 -10.09 11.49 -5.31
C LEU A 205 -9.51 10.35 -4.48
N PHE A 206 -8.21 10.11 -4.67
CA PHE A 206 -7.50 9.05 -3.97
C PHE A 206 -7.52 9.27 -2.46
N GLN A 207 -7.15 10.46 -1.99
CA GLN A 207 -7.10 10.79 -0.56
C GLN A 207 -8.49 10.76 0.09
N LYS A 208 -9.52 11.32 -0.56
CA LYS A 208 -10.89 11.23 -0.04
C LYS A 208 -11.39 9.78 0.03
N SER A 209 -11.10 8.98 -0.99
CA SER A 209 -11.47 7.55 -1.01
C SER A 209 -10.76 6.79 0.10
N LEU A 210 -9.45 7.02 0.25
CA LEU A 210 -8.65 6.41 1.31
C LEU A 210 -9.16 6.83 2.70
N GLY A 211 -9.51 8.10 2.90
CA GLY A 211 -10.09 8.60 4.15
C GLY A 211 -11.39 7.90 4.54
N ILE A 212 -12.27 7.62 3.58
CA ILE A 212 -13.50 6.85 3.82
C ILE A 212 -13.19 5.44 4.30
N VAL A 213 -12.24 4.76 3.65
CA VAL A 213 -11.86 3.39 3.98
C VAL A 213 -11.17 3.31 5.34
N LEU A 214 -10.31 4.27 5.66
CA LEU A 214 -9.49 4.27 6.88
C LEU A 214 -10.17 4.94 8.08
N HIS A 215 -11.37 5.48 7.92
CA HIS A 215 -12.10 6.18 8.98
C HIS A 215 -12.24 5.36 10.27
N GLU A 216 -12.53 4.06 10.18
CA GLU A 216 -12.61 3.21 11.38
C GLU A 216 -11.24 2.97 12.03
N LEU A 217 -10.15 2.92 11.23
CA LEU A 217 -8.80 2.84 11.77
C LEU A 217 -8.40 4.12 12.50
N HIS A 218 -8.79 5.30 12.01
CA HIS A 218 -8.55 6.58 12.73
C HIS A 218 -9.23 6.61 14.09
N ARG A 219 -10.42 6.02 14.20
CA ARG A 219 -11.12 5.90 15.48
C ARG A 219 -10.46 4.89 16.39
N ALA A 220 -10.07 3.75 15.85
CA ALA A 220 -9.46 2.65 16.61
C ALA A 220 -8.02 2.95 17.05
N SER A 221 -7.29 3.80 16.31
CA SER A 221 -5.96 4.25 16.74
C SER A 221 -6.01 5.16 17.96
N LYS A 222 -7.11 5.90 18.14
CA LYS A 222 -7.36 6.77 19.31
C LYS A 222 -8.05 6.02 20.45
N ASN A 223 -8.88 5.03 20.14
CA ASN A 223 -9.61 4.22 21.11
C ASN A 223 -9.42 2.73 20.78
N PRO A 224 -8.75 1.94 21.63
CA PRO A 224 -8.45 0.55 21.31
C PRO A 224 -9.75 -0.25 21.16
N VAL A 225 -9.69 -1.34 20.41
CA VAL A 225 -10.83 -2.21 20.14
C VAL A 225 -10.55 -3.62 20.63
N ASP A 226 -11.56 -4.31 21.14
CA ASP A 226 -11.39 -5.72 21.50
C ASP A 226 -11.25 -6.59 20.25
N MET A 227 -10.20 -7.41 20.27
CA MET A 227 -9.87 -8.41 19.25
C MET A 227 -9.41 -9.70 19.92
N VAL A 228 -9.80 -10.84 19.36
CA VAL A 228 -9.35 -12.15 19.84
C VAL A 228 -8.04 -12.48 19.14
N ASP A 229 -7.00 -12.81 19.90
CA ASP A 229 -5.71 -13.26 19.36
C ASP A 229 -5.77 -14.70 18.80
N PRO A 230 -4.74 -15.20 18.10
CA PRO A 230 -4.76 -16.54 17.49
C PRO A 230 -4.93 -17.69 18.51
N TRP A 231 -4.78 -17.42 19.80
CA TRP A 231 -4.91 -18.38 20.89
C TRP A 231 -6.26 -18.27 21.62
N GLY A 232 -7.17 -17.43 21.14
CA GLY A 232 -8.52 -17.30 21.69
C GLY A 232 -8.63 -16.30 22.85
N VAL A 233 -7.60 -15.50 23.13
CA VAL A 233 -7.61 -14.53 24.23
C VAL A 233 -8.08 -13.17 23.73
N SER A 234 -9.03 -12.55 24.43
CA SER A 234 -9.47 -11.17 24.13
C SER A 234 -8.39 -10.17 24.54
N ARG A 235 -8.00 -9.29 23.62
CA ARG A 235 -7.00 -8.24 23.79
C ARG A 235 -7.62 -6.89 23.45
N LYS A 236 -7.27 -5.85 24.21
CA LYS A 236 -7.47 -4.46 23.78
C LYS A 236 -6.41 -4.14 22.76
N VAL A 237 -6.80 -3.93 21.51
CA VAL A 237 -5.85 -3.77 20.41
C VAL A 237 -5.95 -2.37 19.83
N ARG A 238 -4.81 -1.72 19.66
CA ARG A 238 -4.69 -0.41 19.02
C ARG A 238 -4.01 -0.52 17.65
N PRO A 239 -4.74 -0.40 16.54
CA PRO A 239 -4.16 -0.42 15.21
C PRO A 239 -3.43 0.89 14.92
N LEU A 240 -2.18 0.80 14.46
CA LEU A 240 -1.35 1.95 14.07
C LEU A 240 -0.68 1.68 12.72
N LEU A 241 -0.51 2.70 11.89
CA LEU A 241 0.13 2.55 10.59
C LEU A 241 1.63 2.30 10.77
N TYR A 242 2.05 1.08 10.45
CA TYR A 242 3.45 0.69 10.40
C TYR A 242 4.06 0.88 9.02
N ALA A 243 3.35 0.41 7.99
CA ALA A 243 3.83 0.49 6.62
C ALA A 243 2.71 0.77 5.62
N TYR A 244 3.02 1.57 4.60
CA TYR A 244 2.32 1.65 3.34
C TYR A 244 3.28 1.21 2.25
N ILE A 245 3.00 0.07 1.63
CA ILE A 245 3.84 -0.52 0.59
C ILE A 245 3.32 -0.06 -0.77
N GLY A 246 4.20 0.54 -1.55
CA GLY A 246 3.91 0.94 -2.92
C GLY A 246 5.18 1.21 -3.71
N ASP A 247 5.04 1.31 -5.03
CA ASP A 247 6.11 1.84 -5.87
C ASP A 247 6.30 3.35 -5.61
N TYR A 248 7.29 3.96 -6.26
CA TYR A 248 7.60 5.37 -6.01
C TYR A 248 6.46 6.33 -6.44
N PRO A 249 5.87 6.24 -7.65
CA PRO A 249 4.69 7.04 -8.01
C PRO A 249 3.50 6.88 -7.07
N GLU A 250 3.23 5.65 -6.63
CA GLU A 250 2.19 5.32 -5.65
C GLU A 250 2.46 6.01 -4.31
N THR A 251 3.70 5.87 -3.82
CA THR A 251 4.15 6.48 -2.58
C THR A 251 3.99 7.99 -2.62
N CYS A 252 4.40 8.65 -3.70
CA CYS A 252 4.23 10.09 -3.86
C CYS A 252 2.76 10.53 -3.79
N ARG A 253 1.85 9.72 -4.35
CA ARG A 253 0.42 10.01 -4.32
C ARG A 253 -0.16 9.87 -2.92
N VAL A 254 0.23 8.82 -2.20
CA VAL A 254 -0.20 8.52 -0.84
C VAL A 254 0.32 9.58 0.14
N SER A 255 1.59 10.00 -0.01
CA SER A 255 2.23 11.02 0.81
C SER A 255 1.92 12.47 0.40
N CYS A 256 1.11 12.67 -0.65
CA CYS A 256 0.80 13.99 -1.22
C CYS A 256 2.06 14.80 -1.59
N THR A 257 3.04 14.16 -2.21
CA THR A 257 4.28 14.81 -2.69
C THR A 257 4.37 14.82 -4.21
N LEU A 258 5.02 15.84 -4.76
CA LEU A 258 5.35 15.89 -6.18
C LEU A 258 6.48 14.92 -6.51
N SER A 259 6.39 14.28 -7.67
CA SER A 259 7.38 13.33 -8.16
C SER A 259 8.68 14.02 -8.62
N LEU A 260 9.52 13.32 -9.36
CA LEU A 260 10.95 13.59 -9.54
C LEU A 260 11.34 14.85 -10.29
N LYS A 261 10.40 15.46 -10.98
CA LYS A 261 10.65 16.75 -11.63
C LYS A 261 10.64 17.90 -10.62
N SER A 262 10.28 17.63 -9.37
CA SER A 262 10.20 18.61 -8.30
C SER A 262 11.55 18.93 -7.64
N SER A 263 11.57 19.98 -6.82
CA SER A 263 12.77 20.46 -6.13
C SER A 263 13.20 19.54 -4.98
N LYS A 264 12.24 18.83 -4.36
CA LYS A 264 12.41 17.97 -3.18
C LYS A 264 11.64 16.64 -3.37
N PRO A 265 12.13 15.74 -4.22
CA PRO A 265 11.34 14.63 -4.74
C PRO A 265 11.16 13.45 -3.78
N CYS A 266 11.83 13.43 -2.62
CA CYS A 266 11.66 12.36 -1.65
C CYS A 266 10.29 12.47 -0.94
N SER A 267 9.57 11.35 -0.83
CA SER A 267 8.33 11.25 -0.06
C SER A 267 8.56 11.27 1.45
N LEU A 268 9.76 10.91 1.91
CA LEU A 268 10.13 10.88 3.33
C LEU A 268 10.71 12.21 3.84
N CYS A 269 11.43 12.96 3.00
CA CYS A 269 12.24 14.09 3.46
C CYS A 269 12.32 15.24 2.45
N TYR A 270 12.88 16.36 2.90
CA TYR A 270 13.03 17.60 2.11
C TYR A 270 14.38 17.69 1.37
N ILE A 271 15.06 16.56 1.14
CA ILE A 271 16.32 16.55 0.40
C ILE A 271 16.13 17.15 -1.00
N SER A 272 17.04 18.04 -1.39
CA SER A 272 16.94 18.69 -2.69
C SER A 272 17.34 17.74 -3.81
N ARG A 273 16.76 17.93 -5.00
CA ARG A 273 17.10 17.16 -6.20
C ARG A 273 18.60 17.20 -6.53
N LYS A 274 19.29 18.29 -6.18
CA LYS A 274 20.74 18.44 -6.40
C LYS A 274 21.59 17.59 -5.46
N ARG A 275 21.02 17.17 -4.32
CA ARG A 275 21.72 16.39 -3.27
C ARG A 275 21.39 14.89 -3.31
N LEU A 276 20.56 14.41 -4.25
CA LEU A 276 20.10 13.01 -4.24
C LEU A 276 21.23 11.96 -4.34
N ARG A 277 22.40 12.35 -4.86
CA ARG A 277 23.57 11.47 -5.02
C ARG A 277 24.52 11.48 -3.82
N GLN A 278 24.21 12.27 -2.78
CA GLN A 278 25.08 12.41 -1.61
C GLN A 278 24.72 11.34 -0.58
N THR A 279 25.73 10.66 -0.04
CA THR A 279 25.58 9.68 1.05
C THR A 279 25.48 10.33 2.43
N ASP A 280 25.88 11.60 2.54
CA ASP A 280 25.78 12.39 3.77
C ASP A 280 24.33 12.84 4.01
N THR A 281 23.72 12.22 5.01
CA THR A 281 22.34 12.50 5.46
C THR A 281 22.27 13.62 6.49
N ARG A 282 23.40 14.22 6.89
CA ARG A 282 23.39 15.35 7.84
C ARG A 282 22.61 16.54 7.27
N GLY A 283 21.79 17.13 8.13
CA GLY A 283 20.90 18.24 7.77
C GLY A 283 19.77 17.87 6.82
N VAL A 284 19.49 16.58 6.59
CA VAL A 284 18.28 16.14 5.91
C VAL A 284 17.13 16.20 6.90
N HIS A 285 16.14 17.05 6.61
CA HIS A 285 14.93 17.17 7.43
C HIS A 285 13.83 16.26 6.87
N LEU A 286 13.26 15.44 7.75
CA LEU A 286 12.11 14.61 7.42
C LEU A 286 10.86 15.46 7.20
N ARG A 287 9.96 14.96 6.36
CA ARG A 287 8.58 15.45 6.26
C ARG A 287 7.85 14.97 7.51
N THR A 288 7.04 15.84 8.09
CA THR A 288 6.20 15.55 9.26
C THR A 288 4.77 15.99 8.98
N VAL A 289 3.82 15.40 9.70
CA VAL A 289 2.39 15.78 9.63
C VAL A 289 2.23 17.27 9.91
N ALA A 290 2.80 17.77 11.02
CA ALA A 290 2.78 19.20 11.35
C ALA A 290 3.42 20.10 10.29
N GLY A 291 4.56 19.69 9.71
CA GLY A 291 5.24 20.47 8.67
C GLY A 291 4.42 20.56 7.38
N GLN A 292 3.78 19.46 6.99
CA GLN A 292 3.01 19.36 5.77
C GLN A 292 1.63 20.02 5.89
N SER A 293 1.02 19.96 7.07
CA SER A 293 -0.23 20.66 7.39
C SER A 293 -0.10 22.18 7.22
N LYS A 294 1.07 22.76 7.53
CA LYS A 294 1.33 24.20 7.32
C LYS A 294 1.30 24.58 5.83
N LEU A 295 1.74 23.69 4.96
CA LEU A 295 1.83 23.92 3.51
C LEU A 295 0.47 23.88 2.81
N LEU A 296 -0.59 23.37 3.46
CA LEU A 296 -1.96 23.37 2.91
C LEU A 296 -2.50 24.78 2.66
N ARG A 297 -1.92 25.80 3.31
CA ARG A 297 -2.39 27.20 3.27
C ARG A 297 -1.92 27.98 2.04
N SER A 298 -0.93 27.46 1.30
CA SER A 298 -0.29 28.18 0.19
C SER A 298 0.20 27.21 -0.87
N GLU A 299 -0.46 27.21 -2.04
CA GLU A 299 -0.04 26.37 -3.18
C GLU A 299 1.39 26.69 -3.62
N ARG A 300 1.80 27.97 -3.54
CA ARG A 300 3.15 28.42 -3.89
C ARG A 300 4.19 27.77 -2.98
N GLU A 301 3.98 27.81 -1.67
CA GLU A 301 4.90 27.20 -0.70
C GLU A 301 4.88 25.68 -0.82
N ALA A 302 3.70 25.07 -0.92
CA ALA A 302 3.56 23.63 -1.14
C ALA A 302 4.39 23.18 -2.36
N HIS A 303 4.28 23.88 -3.48
CA HIS A 303 5.06 23.58 -4.68
C HIS A 303 6.58 23.74 -4.46
N GLN A 304 7.03 24.78 -3.73
CA GLN A 304 8.46 24.95 -3.38
C GLN A 304 9.01 23.80 -2.52
N TYR A 305 8.16 23.19 -1.69
CA TYR A 305 8.47 22.02 -0.87
C TYR A 305 8.07 20.69 -1.52
N SER A 306 7.66 20.71 -2.80
CA SER A 306 7.27 19.52 -3.55
C SER A 306 6.14 18.75 -2.89
N THR A 307 5.18 19.49 -2.36
CA THR A 307 3.98 19.01 -1.67
C THR A 307 2.77 19.37 -2.52
N ILE A 308 1.81 18.46 -2.55
CA ILE A 308 0.48 18.68 -3.11
C ILE A 308 -0.39 19.13 -1.93
N PRO A 309 -1.00 20.33 -1.97
CA PRO A 309 -1.72 20.90 -0.83
C PRO A 309 -3.10 20.24 -0.62
N ILE A 310 -3.09 18.93 -0.32
CA ILE A 310 -4.26 18.10 -0.06
C ILE A 310 -4.06 17.43 1.30
N LEU A 311 -5.13 17.36 2.09
CA LEU A 311 -5.14 16.64 3.37
C LEU A 311 -4.92 15.15 3.12
N SER A 312 -3.85 14.58 3.71
CA SER A 312 -3.59 13.14 3.60
C SER A 312 -4.48 12.34 4.53
N ALA A 313 -5.08 11.27 4.01
CA ALA A 313 -5.90 10.34 4.79
C ALA A 313 -5.10 9.51 5.80
N LEU A 314 -3.76 9.52 5.75
CA LEU A 314 -2.94 8.75 6.67
C LEU A 314 -2.65 9.49 7.98
N TRP A 315 -2.67 10.82 7.97
CA TRP A 315 -2.18 11.65 9.09
C TRP A 315 -2.85 11.37 10.43
N GLU A 316 -4.10 10.90 10.44
CA GLU A 316 -4.85 10.62 11.68
C GLU A 316 -4.70 9.18 12.20
N ILE A 317 -4.00 8.29 11.49
CA ILE A 317 -3.88 6.89 11.93
C ILE A 317 -2.89 6.78 13.09
N ASN A 318 -1.79 7.51 13.04
CA ASN A 318 -0.84 7.56 14.15
C ASN A 318 -1.11 8.83 14.95
N PHE A 319 -1.17 8.71 16.28
CA PHE A 319 -1.65 9.78 17.15
C PHE A 319 -0.53 10.65 17.76
N SER A 320 0.74 10.41 17.40
CA SER A 320 1.89 11.13 17.95
C SER A 320 2.62 11.93 16.87
N GLU A 321 3.15 13.09 17.25
CA GLU A 321 4.03 13.91 16.42
C GLU A 321 5.51 13.49 16.55
N GLU A 322 5.81 12.54 17.42
CA GLU A 322 7.14 11.95 17.54
C GLU A 322 7.52 11.12 16.30
N PRO A 323 8.82 10.80 16.09
CA PRO A 323 9.25 10.07 14.91
C PRO A 323 8.48 8.76 14.66
N TRP A 324 8.14 7.99 15.70
CA TRP A 324 7.38 6.75 15.53
C TRP A 324 5.95 6.98 15.04
N GLY A 325 5.34 8.12 15.38
CA GLY A 325 4.02 8.52 14.93
C GLY A 325 4.00 9.16 13.54
N ASN A 326 5.16 9.55 13.01
CA ASN A 326 5.24 10.23 11.72
C ASN A 326 4.89 9.29 10.54
N THR A 327 3.69 9.44 9.99
CA THR A 327 3.19 8.58 8.89
C THR A 327 4.01 8.67 7.60
N TYR A 328 4.84 9.69 7.42
CA TYR A 328 5.78 9.74 6.30
C TYR A 328 6.83 8.63 6.39
N LEU A 329 7.26 8.26 7.60
CA LEU A 329 8.20 7.15 7.82
C LEU A 329 7.57 5.77 7.61
N SER A 330 6.24 5.68 7.52
CA SER A 330 5.55 4.45 7.17
C SER A 330 5.63 4.14 5.67
N MET A 331 6.12 5.05 4.82
CA MET A 331 6.20 4.78 3.38
C MET A 331 7.32 3.77 3.10
N MET A 332 6.95 2.55 2.73
CA MET A 332 7.87 1.46 2.47
C MET A 332 7.91 1.17 0.96
N PRO A 333 9.10 1.10 0.35
CA PRO A 333 9.19 0.84 -1.07
C PRO A 333 8.85 -0.63 -1.37
N ASP A 334 8.14 -0.87 -2.46
CA ASP A 334 7.80 -2.22 -2.90
C ASP A 334 9.05 -3.00 -3.33
N ILE A 335 9.41 -4.01 -2.54
CA ILE A 335 10.59 -4.85 -2.75
C ILE A 335 10.56 -5.54 -4.13
N LEU A 336 9.39 -5.91 -4.65
CA LEU A 336 9.26 -6.49 -5.99
C LEU A 336 9.78 -5.53 -7.05
N HIS A 337 9.22 -4.32 -7.08
CA HIS A 337 9.57 -3.31 -8.06
C HIS A 337 11.00 -2.79 -7.87
N VAL A 338 11.43 -2.59 -6.63
CA VAL A 338 12.77 -2.10 -6.30
C VAL A 338 13.83 -3.14 -6.66
N PHE A 339 13.71 -4.35 -6.13
CA PHE A 339 14.84 -5.29 -6.11
C PHE A 339 14.68 -6.40 -7.14
N TYR A 340 13.55 -7.10 -7.10
CA TYR A 340 13.33 -8.27 -7.95
C TYR A 340 13.13 -7.94 -9.43
N LEU A 341 12.66 -6.75 -9.77
CA LEU A 341 12.59 -6.28 -11.16
C LEU A 341 13.87 -5.59 -11.65
N GLY A 342 14.92 -5.58 -10.82
CA GLY A 342 16.25 -5.10 -11.20
C GLY A 342 16.42 -3.58 -11.20
N VAL A 343 15.45 -2.82 -10.66
CA VAL A 343 15.56 -1.35 -10.53
C VAL A 343 16.77 -1.01 -9.68
N TRP A 344 16.95 -1.62 -8.51
CA TRP A 344 18.11 -1.45 -7.63
C TRP A 344 19.45 -1.71 -8.33
N LYS A 345 19.53 -2.80 -9.09
CA LYS A 345 20.74 -3.11 -9.86
C LYS A 345 21.03 -2.02 -10.89
N HIS A 346 20.00 -1.55 -11.59
CA HIS A 346 20.13 -0.44 -12.52
C HIS A 346 20.52 0.87 -11.81
N LEU A 347 19.99 1.14 -10.61
CA LEU A 347 20.36 2.30 -9.80
C LEU A 347 21.84 2.34 -9.49
N VAL A 348 22.33 1.27 -8.89
CA VAL A 348 23.72 1.13 -8.47
C VAL A 348 24.65 1.14 -9.69
N THR A 349 24.26 0.51 -10.80
CA THR A 349 25.12 0.38 -11.99
C THR A 349 25.15 1.64 -12.86
N VAL A 350 24.02 2.37 -12.99
CA VAL A 350 23.87 3.45 -13.98
C VAL A 350 23.87 4.84 -13.35
N LEU A 351 23.29 5.01 -12.17
CA LEU A 351 23.11 6.33 -11.55
C LEU A 351 24.18 6.67 -10.53
N ILE A 352 24.71 5.64 -9.87
CA ILE A 352 25.84 5.75 -8.97
C ILE A 352 27.09 5.40 -9.77
N SER A 353 27.51 6.32 -10.63
CA SER A 353 28.75 6.18 -11.42
C SER A 353 30.01 6.11 -10.55
N ASP A 354 29.87 6.41 -9.25
CA ASP A 354 30.90 6.39 -8.23
C ASP A 354 30.93 5.01 -7.53
N LYS A 355 32.02 4.28 -7.70
CA LYS A 355 32.18 2.91 -7.17
C LYS A 355 32.17 2.86 -5.64
N ASP A 356 32.65 3.91 -4.97
CA ASP A 356 32.71 3.95 -3.50
C ASP A 356 31.32 4.17 -2.92
N ILE A 357 30.53 5.04 -3.56
CA ILE A 357 29.12 5.23 -3.20
C ILE A 357 28.32 3.95 -3.46
N ALA A 358 28.54 3.29 -4.60
CA ALA A 358 27.87 2.03 -4.94
C ALA A 358 28.13 0.94 -3.89
N LYS A 359 29.37 0.83 -3.43
CA LYS A 359 29.77 -0.11 -2.37
C LYS A 359 29.07 0.18 -1.04
N ILE A 360 28.95 1.44 -0.63
CA ILE A 360 28.23 1.82 0.61
C ILE A 360 26.76 1.37 0.54
N TYR A 361 26.10 1.58 -0.60
CA TYR A 361 24.71 1.14 -0.77
C TYR A 361 24.57 -0.38 -0.81
N GLU A 362 25.51 -1.09 -1.43
CA GLU A 362 25.57 -2.56 -1.40
C GLU A 362 25.79 -3.10 0.02
N GLU A 363 26.68 -2.50 0.82
CA GLU A 363 26.91 -2.89 2.21
C GLU A 363 25.68 -2.64 3.09
N ARG A 364 25.01 -1.49 2.95
CA ARG A 364 23.73 -1.22 3.64
C ARG A 364 22.67 -2.23 3.25
N TYR A 365 22.63 -2.61 1.98
CA TYR A 365 21.71 -3.61 1.46
C TYR A 365 21.98 -5.01 2.03
N LEU A 366 23.24 -5.44 2.07
CA LEU A 366 23.63 -6.74 2.65
C LEU A 366 23.34 -6.82 4.16
N ARG A 367 23.31 -5.69 4.87
CA ARG A 367 22.84 -5.67 6.28
C ARG A 367 21.34 -5.96 6.39
N MET A 368 20.54 -5.58 5.40
CA MET A 368 19.09 -5.83 5.37
C MET A 368 18.76 -7.21 4.81
N TYR A 369 19.53 -7.68 3.82
CA TYR A 369 19.33 -8.95 3.12
C TYR A 369 20.68 -9.66 2.91
N PRO A 370 21.18 -10.39 3.93
CA PRO A 370 22.51 -10.99 3.91
C PRO A 370 22.74 -11.97 2.74
N ASP A 371 21.68 -12.64 2.29
CA ASP A 371 21.73 -13.66 1.23
C ASP A 371 21.54 -13.11 -0.19
N ALA A 372 21.27 -11.81 -0.33
CA ALA A 372 20.93 -11.21 -1.61
C ALA A 372 22.13 -10.44 -2.18
N HIS A 373 23.03 -11.11 -2.90
CA HIS A 373 24.16 -10.45 -3.55
C HIS A 373 23.77 -9.72 -4.84
N LEU A 374 24.41 -8.58 -5.12
CA LEU A 374 24.12 -7.74 -6.29
C LEU A 374 24.39 -8.45 -7.64
N ALA A 375 25.35 -9.37 -7.64
CA ALA A 375 25.62 -10.29 -8.75
C ALA A 375 24.47 -11.26 -9.04
N GLY A 376 23.74 -11.68 -8.00
CA GLY A 376 22.59 -12.59 -8.08
C GLY A 376 21.26 -11.91 -8.40
N LEU A 377 21.20 -10.57 -8.35
CA LEU A 377 19.98 -9.84 -8.71
C LEU A 377 19.74 -9.88 -10.24
N PRO A 378 18.49 -10.11 -10.67
CA PRO A 378 18.16 -10.15 -12.09
C PRO A 378 18.48 -8.81 -12.76
N ALA A 379 19.00 -8.88 -13.99
CA ALA A 379 19.10 -7.70 -14.83
C ALA A 379 17.69 -7.18 -15.17
N PRO A 380 17.49 -5.87 -15.32
CA PRO A 380 16.20 -5.33 -15.73
C PRO A 380 15.76 -5.97 -17.05
N ILE A 381 14.59 -6.61 -17.08
CA ILE A 381 14.08 -7.33 -18.26
C ILE A 381 13.41 -6.31 -19.19
N PRO A 382 13.99 -5.97 -20.36
CA PRO A 382 13.38 -4.98 -21.24
C PRO A 382 12.00 -5.44 -21.73
N GLY A 383 10.99 -4.58 -21.62
CA GLY A 383 9.69 -4.76 -22.28
C GLY A 383 8.68 -5.76 -21.68
N LYS A 384 8.97 -6.48 -20.58
CA LYS A 384 7.95 -7.34 -19.93
C LYS A 384 7.07 -6.62 -18.91
N TYR A 385 7.55 -5.54 -18.31
CA TYR A 385 6.80 -4.65 -17.40
C TYR A 385 7.18 -3.16 -17.58
N PHE A 386 8.26 -2.87 -18.30
CA PHE A 386 8.51 -1.55 -18.87
C PHE A 386 7.50 -1.35 -19.99
N ILE A 387 6.41 -0.66 -19.68
CA ILE A 387 5.44 -0.20 -20.68
C ILE A 387 6.25 0.46 -21.80
N SER A 388 5.89 0.14 -23.04
CA SER A 388 6.47 0.66 -24.29
C SER A 388 6.26 2.18 -24.49
N SER A 389 6.44 2.99 -23.46
CA SER A 389 6.56 4.43 -23.55
C SER A 389 8.03 4.79 -23.34
N ALA A 390 8.64 5.34 -24.38
CA ALA A 390 9.95 5.95 -24.41
C ALA A 390 10.07 7.19 -23.48
N SER A 391 9.63 7.07 -22.22
CA SER A 391 9.37 8.22 -21.34
C SER A 391 9.80 8.02 -19.89
N TYR A 392 10.53 6.94 -19.57
CA TYR A 392 11.24 6.84 -18.29
C TYR A 392 12.66 7.38 -18.46
N THR A 393 12.87 8.65 -18.12
CA THR A 393 14.23 9.19 -17.93
C THR A 393 14.78 8.59 -16.64
N GLY A 394 16.07 8.22 -16.56
CA GLY A 394 16.72 7.70 -15.34
C GLY A 394 16.61 8.57 -14.06
N ALA A 395 15.88 9.69 -14.12
CA ALA A 395 15.39 10.41 -12.95
C ALA A 395 14.46 9.56 -12.06
N GLU A 396 13.61 8.69 -12.64
CA GLU A 396 12.67 7.77 -11.93
C GLU A 396 13.34 6.87 -10.92
N HIS A 397 14.48 6.37 -11.35
CA HIS A 397 15.33 5.52 -10.58
C HIS A 397 16.00 6.33 -9.43
N SER A 398 16.51 7.54 -9.66
CA SER A 398 17.22 8.32 -8.62
C SER A 398 16.38 8.66 -7.36
N GLY A 399 15.05 8.66 -7.44
CA GLY A 399 14.15 8.92 -6.29
C GLY A 399 14.04 7.77 -5.29
N MET A 400 14.12 6.54 -5.80
CA MET A 400 13.97 5.30 -5.03
C MET A 400 15.16 5.03 -4.10
N MET A 401 16.36 5.52 -4.46
CA MET A 401 17.58 5.39 -3.66
C MET A 401 17.47 5.99 -2.26
N LEU A 402 16.59 6.97 -2.07
CA LEU A 402 16.48 7.73 -0.83
C LEU A 402 15.30 7.33 0.05
N SER A 403 14.31 6.62 -0.50
CA SER A 403 13.36 5.88 0.32
C SER A 403 13.99 4.65 0.98
N LEU A 404 15.17 4.24 0.50
CA LEU A 404 15.94 3.10 0.98
C LEU A 404 17.16 3.48 1.83
N SER A 405 17.51 4.77 1.88
CA SER A 405 18.65 5.32 2.63
C SER A 405 18.22 5.82 4.00
#